data_AF-A0A7X7G6Z1-F1
#
_entry.id   AF-A0A7X7G6Z1-F1
#
_cell.length_a   1.000
_cell.length_b   1.000
_cell.length_c   1.000
_cell.angle_alpha   90.00
_cell.angle_beta   90.00
_cell.angle_gamma   90.00
#
_symmetry.space_group_name_H-M   'P 1'
#
loop_
_entity.id
_entity.type
_entity.pdbx_description
1 polymer ?
#
loop_
_entity_poly.entity_id
_entity_poly.type
_entity_poly.pdbx_seq_one_letter_code
_entity_poly.pdbx_strand_id
1 'polypeptide(L)'
;MNRAFLPAAAAAAAVCLCVPWSRAGAWTNLAGGFNHAAFALAFDPQGGLYAAGEFTEAGGAPANRIARWNGSAWTPLAGERAGGNVYELAAAPGGALYTAGGTDIEAWNGSAWTNLSAGIDWYVYALACD
;
A
#
# COMPACT_ATOMS: atom_id res chain seq x y z
N MET A 1 31.67 24.93 -53.55
CA MET A 1 33.05 24.40 -53.61
C MET A 1 33.57 24.27 -52.19
N ASN A 2 34.11 23.09 -51.82
CA ASN A 2 34.87 22.69 -50.61
C ASN A 2 34.24 22.93 -49.22
N ARG A 3 33.78 21.93 -48.43
CA ARG A 3 34.40 20.76 -47.73
C ARG A 3 35.46 21.09 -46.65
N ALA A 4 35.15 20.79 -45.38
CA ALA A 4 35.97 20.06 -44.37
C ALA A 4 35.28 20.08 -42.96
N PHE A 5 34.76 18.97 -42.45
CA PHE A 5 35.30 18.04 -41.41
C PHE A 5 35.21 18.51 -39.93
N LEU A 6 34.53 17.71 -39.08
CA LEU A 6 34.22 17.87 -37.63
C LEU A 6 35.44 17.65 -36.71
N PRO A 7 35.39 18.01 -35.39
CA PRO A 7 34.93 17.03 -34.39
C PRO A 7 34.10 17.59 -33.21
N ALA A 8 33.53 16.65 -32.45
CA ALA A 8 32.60 16.78 -31.34
C ALA A 8 33.17 17.41 -30.05
N ALA A 9 32.33 18.10 -29.27
CA ALA A 9 31.98 17.78 -27.87
C ALA A 9 31.37 18.99 -27.13
N ALA A 10 30.29 18.70 -26.40
CA ALA A 10 29.83 19.32 -25.15
C ALA A 10 29.50 20.82 -25.10
N ALA A 11 28.21 21.14 -25.00
CA ALA A 11 27.59 21.67 -23.78
C ALA A 11 26.08 21.85 -24.02
N ALA A 12 25.27 21.11 -23.27
CA ALA A 12 23.81 21.09 -23.39
C ALA A 12 23.20 22.41 -22.93
N ALA A 13 22.42 23.05 -23.81
CA ALA A 13 21.51 24.12 -23.48
C ALA A 13 20.26 23.55 -22.78
N ALA A 14 19.76 24.28 -21.79
CA ALA A 14 18.56 23.95 -21.05
C ALA A 14 17.34 23.80 -21.97
N VAL A 15 16.63 22.68 -21.84
CA VAL A 15 15.20 22.61 -22.16
C VAL A 15 14.52 22.08 -20.91
N CYS A 16 13.69 22.92 -20.30
CA CYS A 16 12.74 22.51 -19.28
C CYS A 16 11.77 21.51 -19.93
N LEU A 17 12.07 20.22 -19.85
CA LEU A 17 11.15 19.17 -20.26
C LEU A 17 10.10 19.02 -19.16
N CYS A 18 8.94 19.65 -19.34
CA CYS A 18 7.72 19.11 -18.77
C CYS A 18 7.55 17.71 -19.38
N VAL A 19 8.00 16.67 -18.66
CA VAL A 19 7.74 15.29 -19.05
C VAL A 19 6.22 15.11 -18.99
N PRO A 20 5.51 14.92 -20.13
CA PRO A 20 4.08 14.71 -20.10
C PRO A 20 3.79 13.43 -19.31
N TRP A 21 2.75 13.45 -18.49
CA TRP A 21 2.29 12.28 -17.75
C TRP A 21 1.83 11.21 -18.74
N SER A 22 2.71 10.31 -19.16
CA SER A 22 2.32 9.13 -19.93
C SER A 22 2.32 7.89 -19.02
N ARG A 23 1.37 7.81 -18.09
CA ARG A 23 0.93 6.50 -17.59
C ARG A 23 -0.04 5.91 -18.60
N ALA A 24 0.49 5.44 -19.73
CA ALA A 24 -0.21 4.44 -20.54
C ALA A 24 -0.03 3.06 -19.88
N GLY A 25 -0.50 2.94 -18.65
CA GLY A 25 -0.65 1.66 -17.97
C GLY A 25 -2.13 1.38 -17.89
N ALA A 26 -2.62 0.42 -18.69
CA ALA A 26 -3.95 -0.11 -18.45
C ALA A 26 -3.97 -0.65 -17.01
N TRP A 27 -5.00 -0.32 -16.24
CA TRP A 27 -5.21 -0.92 -14.93
C TRP A 27 -5.34 -2.43 -15.13
N THR A 28 -4.47 -3.20 -14.47
CA THR A 28 -4.53 -4.65 -14.45
C THR A 28 -4.91 -5.12 -13.05
N ASN A 29 -5.73 -6.16 -12.97
CA ASN A 29 -6.03 -6.81 -11.71
C ASN A 29 -4.75 -7.48 -11.17
N LEU A 30 -4.44 -7.25 -9.90
CA LEU A 30 -3.27 -7.82 -9.23
C LEU A 30 -3.58 -9.24 -8.75
N ALA A 31 -2.89 -10.24 -9.33
CA ALA A 31 -2.84 -11.66 -8.96
C ALA A 31 -4.07 -12.21 -8.19
N GLY A 32 -5.21 -12.34 -8.85
CA GLY A 32 -6.42 -12.96 -8.29
C GLY A 32 -7.30 -12.03 -7.42
N GLY A 33 -6.80 -10.87 -7.01
CA GLY A 33 -7.59 -9.82 -6.34
C GLY A 33 -8.16 -10.24 -4.98
N PHE A 34 -9.29 -9.64 -4.65
CA PHE A 34 -10.02 -9.82 -3.39
C PHE A 34 -11.44 -10.30 -3.66
N ASN A 35 -12.01 -11.10 -2.75
CA ASN A 35 -13.39 -11.57 -2.87
C ASN A 35 -14.45 -10.55 -2.44
N HIS A 36 -14.06 -9.52 -1.67
CA HIS A 36 -14.87 -8.35 -1.31
C HIS A 36 -14.03 -7.07 -1.44
N ALA A 37 -14.61 -5.93 -1.08
CA ALA A 37 -13.95 -4.64 -1.18
C ALA A 37 -12.72 -4.52 -0.26
N ALA A 38 -11.65 -3.93 -0.81
CA ALA A 38 -10.59 -3.32 -0.03
C ALA A 38 -10.97 -1.85 0.19
N PHE A 39 -11.04 -1.41 1.45
CA PHE A 39 -11.40 -0.04 1.83
C PHE A 39 -10.18 0.85 2.02
N ALA A 40 -9.04 0.27 2.39
CA ALA A 40 -7.82 1.00 2.70
C ALA A 40 -6.60 0.37 2.01
N LEU A 41 -5.65 1.24 1.64
CA LEU A 41 -4.35 0.88 1.09
C LEU A 41 -3.26 1.70 1.80
N ALA A 42 -2.16 1.07 2.17
CA ALA A 42 -1.01 1.75 2.76
C ALA A 42 0.31 1.16 2.25
N PHE A 43 1.35 1.99 2.14
CA PHE A 43 2.69 1.53 1.82
C PHE A 43 3.55 1.47 3.08
N ASP A 44 4.32 0.39 3.25
CA ASP A 44 5.44 0.42 4.20
C ASP A 44 6.61 1.28 3.66
N PRO A 45 7.54 1.69 4.53
CA PRO A 45 8.73 2.44 4.12
C PRO A 45 9.62 1.72 3.11
N GLN A 46 9.49 0.40 2.97
CA GLN A 46 10.22 -0.44 2.03
C GLN A 46 9.50 -0.61 0.68
N GLY A 47 8.34 0.04 0.49
CA GLY A 47 7.55 0.00 -0.76
C GLY A 47 6.60 -1.20 -0.88
N GLY A 48 6.43 -2.00 0.17
CA GLY A 48 5.39 -3.02 0.25
C GLY A 48 4.00 -2.40 0.37
N LEU A 49 3.07 -2.84 -0.47
CA LEU A 49 1.68 -2.36 -0.43
C LEU A 49 0.83 -3.28 0.44
N TYR A 50 0.06 -2.69 1.33
CA TYR A 50 -0.92 -3.38 2.16
C TYR A 50 -2.31 -2.97 1.72
N ALA A 51 -3.23 -3.93 1.73
CA ALA A 51 -4.64 -3.71 1.53
C ALA A 51 -5.41 -4.21 2.74
N ALA A 52 -6.44 -3.47 3.12
CA ALA A 52 -7.34 -3.82 4.20
C ALA A 52 -8.80 -3.53 3.83
N GLY A 53 -9.76 -4.30 4.35
CA GLY A 53 -11.16 -4.14 3.97
C GLY A 53 -12.13 -5.13 4.59
N GLU A 54 -13.10 -5.57 3.80
CA GLU A 54 -14.09 -6.60 4.15
C GLU A 54 -13.71 -7.98 3.58
N PHE A 55 -12.72 -8.05 2.70
CA PHE A 55 -12.33 -9.30 2.05
C PHE A 55 -11.88 -10.37 3.04
N THR A 56 -12.28 -11.61 2.74
CA THR A 56 -11.85 -12.80 3.49
C THR A 56 -10.88 -13.66 2.70
N GLU A 57 -10.61 -13.27 1.44
CA GLU A 57 -9.63 -13.91 0.57
C GLU A 57 -8.81 -12.85 -0.17
N ALA A 58 -7.51 -13.10 -0.30
CA ALA A 58 -6.59 -12.29 -1.09
C ALA A 58 -5.66 -13.21 -1.90
N GLY A 59 -5.64 -13.03 -3.22
CA GLY A 59 -4.84 -13.88 -4.12
C GLY A 59 -5.18 -15.37 -4.06
N GLY A 60 -6.43 -15.70 -3.73
CA GLY A 60 -6.92 -17.08 -3.59
C GLY A 60 -6.57 -17.77 -2.26
N ALA A 61 -5.94 -17.06 -1.32
CA ALA A 61 -5.68 -17.57 0.03
C ALA A 61 -6.61 -16.89 1.06
N PRO A 62 -7.05 -17.61 2.11
CA PRO A 62 -7.79 -17.02 3.22
C PRO A 62 -7.00 -15.88 3.87
N ALA A 63 -7.63 -14.71 4.00
CA ALA A 63 -7.05 -13.52 4.60
C ALA A 63 -7.99 -12.95 5.65
N ASN A 64 -7.44 -12.52 6.79
CA ASN A 64 -8.23 -11.86 7.82
C ASN A 64 -8.36 -10.36 7.51
N ARG A 65 -8.95 -10.03 6.36
CA ARG A 65 -9.24 -8.65 5.93
C ARG A 65 -8.05 -7.74 5.74
N ILE A 66 -6.84 -8.29 5.76
CA ILE A 66 -5.58 -7.58 5.52
C ILE A 66 -4.63 -8.49 4.74
N ALA A 67 -3.99 -7.94 3.71
CA ALA A 67 -3.00 -8.64 2.89
C ALA A 67 -1.88 -7.69 2.44
N ARG A 68 -0.69 -8.24 2.22
CA ARG A 68 0.48 -7.52 1.67
C ARG A 68 0.80 -8.00 0.27
N TRP A 69 1.03 -7.06 -0.62
CA TRP A 69 1.58 -7.26 -1.95
C TRP A 69 3.11 -7.24 -1.90
N ASN A 70 3.73 -8.29 -2.41
CA ASN A 70 5.19 -8.41 -2.46
C ASN A 70 5.80 -8.04 -3.83
N GLY A 71 4.99 -7.53 -4.77
CA GLY A 71 5.40 -7.26 -6.15
C GLY A 71 4.87 -8.28 -7.17
N SER A 72 4.45 -9.46 -6.74
CA SER A 72 3.95 -10.53 -7.63
C SER A 72 2.69 -11.24 -7.12
N ALA A 73 2.47 -11.30 -5.80
CA ALA A 73 1.32 -11.94 -5.17
C ALA A 73 0.86 -11.21 -3.91
N TRP A 74 -0.45 -11.34 -3.62
CA TRP A 74 -1.02 -10.99 -2.33
C TRP A 74 -0.76 -12.11 -1.33
N THR A 75 -0.27 -11.74 -0.16
CA THR A 75 -0.03 -12.68 0.95
C THR A 75 -0.83 -12.22 2.16
N PRO A 76 -1.66 -13.07 2.79
CA PRO A 76 -2.34 -12.74 4.03
C PRO A 76 -1.36 -12.30 5.12
N LEU A 77 -1.75 -11.32 5.94
CA LEU A 77 -0.92 -10.94 7.08
C LEU A 77 -0.99 -11.99 8.20
N ALA A 78 0.15 -12.26 8.83
CA ALA A 78 0.25 -13.15 9.97
C ALA A 78 -0.35 -12.53 11.24
N GLY A 79 -0.80 -13.39 12.15
CA GLY A 79 -1.33 -13.02 13.46
C GLY A 79 -2.86 -13.05 13.53
N GLU A 80 -3.38 -13.43 14.70
CA GLU A 80 -4.81 -13.47 14.96
C GLU A 80 -5.31 -12.08 15.35
N ARG A 81 -5.78 -11.33 14.35
CA ARG A 81 -6.51 -10.08 14.56
C ARG A 81 -7.92 -10.40 15.08
N ALA A 82 -8.46 -9.61 16.02
CA ALA A 82 -9.70 -9.87 16.76
C ALA A 82 -10.97 -9.94 15.88
N GLY A 83 -10.86 -9.57 14.60
CA GLY A 83 -11.91 -9.69 13.60
C GLY A 83 -12.59 -8.35 13.32
N GLY A 84 -13.52 -8.33 12.36
CA GLY A 84 -14.22 -7.12 11.93
C GLY A 84 -13.60 -6.42 10.71
N ASN A 85 -14.42 -5.66 9.99
CA ASN A 85 -14.02 -4.96 8.77
C ASN A 85 -13.00 -3.87 9.08
N VAL A 86 -11.94 -3.79 8.28
CA VAL A 86 -10.93 -2.74 8.42
C VAL A 86 -11.28 -1.62 7.46
N TYR A 87 -11.71 -0.49 8.00
CA TYR A 87 -12.03 0.69 7.20
C TYR A 87 -10.79 1.54 6.91
N GLU A 88 -9.76 1.42 7.74
CA GLU A 88 -8.58 2.24 7.63
C GLU A 88 -7.30 1.53 8.04
N LEU A 89 -6.20 1.90 7.37
CA LEU A 89 -4.88 1.35 7.56
C LEU A 89 -3.84 2.48 7.49
N ALA A 90 -2.98 2.56 8.51
CA ALA A 90 -1.81 3.43 8.54
C ALA A 90 -0.54 2.62 8.77
N ALA A 91 0.53 2.95 8.05
CA ALA A 91 1.82 2.26 8.14
C ALA A 91 2.88 3.21 8.69
N ALA A 92 3.43 2.89 9.86
CA ALA A 92 4.41 3.72 10.53
C ALA A 92 5.84 3.48 9.99
N PRO A 93 6.75 4.47 10.11
CA PRO A 93 8.14 4.36 9.67
C PRO A 93 8.91 3.17 10.29
N GLY A 94 8.50 2.71 11.48
CA GLY A 94 9.09 1.56 12.16
C GLY A 94 8.64 0.19 11.64
N GLY A 95 7.80 0.13 10.60
CA GLY A 95 7.22 -1.11 10.08
C GLY A 95 6.00 -1.62 10.87
N ALA A 96 5.53 -0.85 11.85
CA ALA A 96 4.26 -1.11 12.51
C ALA A 96 3.10 -0.73 11.59
N LEU A 97 1.98 -1.47 11.69
CA LEU A 97 0.73 -1.11 11.03
C LEU A 97 -0.33 -0.84 12.08
N TYR A 98 -1.18 0.15 11.84
CA TYR A 98 -2.35 0.45 12.64
C TYR A 98 -3.59 0.25 11.79
N THR A 99 -4.57 -0.43 12.35
CA THR A 99 -5.85 -0.69 11.69
C THR A 99 -6.97 -0.14 12.54
N ALA A 100 -7.98 0.40 11.88
CA ALA A 100 -9.23 0.79 12.51
C ALA A 100 -10.43 0.20 11.75
N GLY A 101 -11.39 -0.29 12.52
CA GLY A 101 -12.59 -0.94 12.03
C GLY A 101 -13.73 -0.78 13.01
N GLY A 102 -14.48 0.31 12.91
CA GLY A 102 -15.49 0.60 13.92
C GLY A 102 -14.86 1.02 15.24
N THR A 103 -15.14 0.28 16.31
CA THR A 103 -14.53 0.48 17.63
C THR A 103 -13.21 -0.27 17.79
N ASP A 104 -12.81 -1.08 16.80
CA ASP A 104 -11.61 -1.91 16.87
C ASP A 104 -10.40 -1.14 16.34
N ILE A 105 -9.46 -0.81 17.24
CA ILE A 105 -8.14 -0.29 16.89
C ILE A 105 -7.11 -1.35 17.24
N GLU A 106 -6.29 -1.75 16.28
CA GLU A 106 -5.27 -2.77 16.50
C GLU A 106 -3.95 -2.36 15.84
N ALA A 107 -2.83 -2.68 16.51
CA ALA A 107 -1.48 -2.44 16.01
C ALA A 107 -0.76 -3.76 15.73
N TRP A 108 -0.10 -3.85 14.58
CA TRP A 108 0.76 -4.96 14.17
C TRP A 108 2.22 -4.60 14.34
N ASN A 109 3.00 -5.52 14.92
CA ASN A 109 4.43 -5.34 15.19
C ASN A 109 5.36 -6.13 14.24
N GLY A 110 4.83 -6.69 13.16
CA GLY A 110 5.56 -7.57 12.24
C GLY A 110 5.25 -9.06 12.42
N SER A 111 4.66 -9.47 13.54
CA SER A 111 4.29 -10.87 13.78
C SER A 111 3.00 -11.08 14.57
N ALA A 112 2.55 -10.08 15.34
CA ALA A 112 1.36 -10.17 16.16
C ALA A 112 0.55 -8.85 16.15
N TRP A 113 -0.75 -8.99 16.37
CA TRP A 113 -1.69 -7.89 16.56
C TRP A 113 -1.90 -7.62 18.04
N THR A 114 -1.94 -6.35 18.43
CA THR A 114 -2.26 -5.88 19.79
C THR A 114 -3.53 -5.04 19.71
N ASN A 115 -4.53 -5.36 20.54
CA ASN A 115 -5.74 -4.56 20.65
C ASN A 115 -5.48 -3.28 21.44
N LEU A 116 -5.90 -2.15 20.88
CA LEU A 116 -5.76 -0.80 21.45
C LEU A 116 -7.13 -0.14 21.68
N SER A 117 -8.22 -0.89 21.59
CA SER A 117 -9.61 -0.38 21.65
C SER A 117 -10.07 0.05 23.05
N ALA A 118 -9.18 0.03 24.06
CA ALA A 118 -9.55 0.38 25.42
C ALA A 118 -9.97 1.85 25.52
N GLY A 119 -11.23 2.08 25.90
CA GLY A 119 -11.81 3.42 26.04
C GLY A 119 -12.35 4.04 24.75
N ILE A 120 -12.45 3.27 23.66
CA ILE A 120 -13.12 3.67 22.42
C ILE A 120 -14.57 3.18 22.47
N ASP A 121 -15.52 4.11 22.57
CA ASP A 121 -16.96 3.79 22.60
C ASP A 121 -17.63 3.93 21.22
N TRP A 122 -17.01 4.65 20.28
CA TRP A 122 -17.57 5.02 18.97
C TRP A 122 -16.59 4.77 17.82
N TYR A 123 -17.10 4.87 16.60
CA TYR A 123 -16.36 4.61 15.37
C TYR A 123 -15.11 5.48 15.22
N VAL A 124 -14.02 4.83 14.85
CA VAL A 124 -12.79 5.47 14.38
C VAL A 124 -12.87 5.60 12.86
N TYR A 125 -12.73 6.82 12.37
CA TYR A 125 -12.86 7.16 10.94
C TYR A 125 -11.53 7.58 10.29
N ALA A 126 -10.52 7.92 11.11
CA ALA A 126 -9.22 8.41 10.66
C ALA A 126 -8.10 7.91 11.59
N LEU A 127 -6.99 7.46 11.02
CA LEU A 127 -5.74 7.06 11.66
C LEU A 127 -4.59 7.65 10.84
N ALA A 128 -3.64 8.26 11.55
CA ALA A 128 -2.41 8.75 10.96
C ALA A 128 -1.23 8.37 11.87
N CYS A 129 -0.10 8.10 11.25
CA CYS A 129 1.20 7.99 11.92
C CYS A 129 2.09 9.16 11.49
N ASP A 130 3.04 9.50 12.37
CA ASP A 130 4.04 10.55 12.17
C ASP A 130 5.22 10.10 11.30
#